data_AF-A0A6P7Y5H2-F1
#
_entry.id   AF-A0A6P7Y5H2-F1
#
_cell.length_a   1.000
_cell.length_b   1.000
_cell.length_c   1.000
_cell.angle_alpha   90.00
_cell.angle_beta   90.00
_cell.angle_gamma   90.00
#
_symmetry.space_group_name_H-M   'P 1'
#
loop_
_entity.id
_entity.type
_entity.pdbx_description
1 polymer ?
#
loop_
_entity_poly.entity_id
_entity_poly.type
_entity_poly.pdbx_seq_one_letter_code
_entity_poly.pdbx_strand_id
1 'polypeptide(L)'
;MVQLHVKRGDESQFLFDTTGDVLVEELTEKITDIYNGRLKVQRICSEMTELADHGITLPVNMQGLTDEQIEDLKLKDEWAEKCVPSGGYVFKKDDIGRRNGQAPNEKMKEVLKKTTEEAKALISKKQAQANVCITMGMVKDALDQLRGAVMIVYPMGLPPHDPIRMEFEGIEDLSGTQKGQGAPAREPVISNEEQKEMMLHYYRRQEELKKLEGDQDDSCFNSEWADSRALKRQFQGVKNIKWRPG
;
A
#
# COMPACT_ATOMS: atom_id res chain seq x y z
N MET A 1 34.42 -8.90 26.38
CA MET A 1 32.98 -8.94 26.05
C MET A 1 32.38 -7.67 26.62
N VAL A 2 31.81 -6.81 25.78
CA VAL A 2 31.22 -5.52 26.16
C VAL A 2 29.74 -5.61 25.83
N GLN A 3 28.88 -5.38 26.83
CA GLN A 3 27.44 -5.34 26.66
C GLN A 3 26.99 -3.89 26.57
N LEU A 4 26.26 -3.56 25.50
CA LEU A 4 25.71 -2.23 25.26
C LEU A 4 24.22 -2.25 25.55
N HIS A 5 23.79 -1.28 26.35
CA HIS A 5 22.38 -1.05 26.64
C HIS A 5 21.87 0.10 25.77
N VAL A 6 21.11 -0.25 24.74
CA VAL A 6 20.50 0.72 23.82
C VAL A 6 19.23 1.28 24.45
N LYS A 7 19.18 2.60 24.64
CA LYS A 7 18.05 3.33 25.22
C LYS A 7 17.59 4.46 24.28
N ARG A 8 16.32 4.83 24.36
CA ARG A 8 15.76 6.03 23.73
C ARG A 8 15.12 6.87 24.84
N GLY A 9 15.79 7.95 25.26
CA GLY A 9 15.43 8.65 26.49
C GLY A 9 15.54 7.70 27.69
N ASP A 10 14.48 7.60 28.49
CA ASP A 10 14.41 6.70 29.64
C ASP A 10 13.97 5.28 29.28
N GLU A 11 13.54 5.03 28.03
CA GLU A 11 13.07 3.72 27.61
C GLU A 11 14.21 2.79 27.17
N SER A 12 14.35 1.67 27.88
CA SER A 12 15.20 0.54 27.46
C SER A 12 14.67 -0.10 26.19
N GLN A 13 15.51 -0.13 25.14
CA GLN A 13 15.14 -0.74 23.86
C GLN A 13 15.61 -2.19 23.77
N PHE A 14 16.92 -2.44 23.88
CA PHE A 14 17.52 -3.77 23.83
C PHE A 14 18.97 -3.77 24.32
N LEU A 15 19.49 -4.97 24.59
CA LEU A 15 20.89 -5.22 24.91
C LEU A 15 21.59 -5.78 23.67
N PHE A 16 22.85 -5.39 23.45
CA PHE A 16 23.68 -5.84 22.33
C PHE A 16 25.08 -6.19 22.82
N ASP A 17 25.59 -7.36 22.44
CA ASP A 17 26.95 -7.79 22.79
C ASP A 17 27.94 -7.50 21.69
N THR A 18 29.10 -6.95 22.06
CA THR A 18 30.20 -6.65 21.14
C THR A 18 31.57 -6.87 21.80
N THR A 19 32.64 -6.76 21.01
CA THR A 19 34.03 -6.70 21.48
C THR A 19 34.54 -5.25 21.48
N GLY A 20 35.60 -4.99 22.25
CA GLY A 20 36.17 -3.64 22.38
C GLY A 20 36.96 -3.16 21.16
N ASP A 21 37.21 -4.05 20.20
CA ASP A 21 38.06 -3.80 19.03
C ASP A 21 37.26 -3.30 17.81
N VAL A 22 35.94 -3.17 17.94
CA VAL A 22 35.03 -2.80 16.83
C VAL A 22 34.95 -1.28 16.70
N LEU A 23 35.03 -0.79 15.46
CA LEU A 23 34.85 0.62 15.14
C LEU A 23 33.43 1.10 15.48
N VAL A 24 33.32 2.32 15.97
CA VAL A 24 32.03 2.91 16.38
C VAL A 24 31.07 3.03 15.20
N GLU A 25 31.57 3.29 13.99
CA GLU A 25 30.75 3.37 12.77
C GLU A 25 30.09 2.01 12.46
N GLU A 26 30.88 0.93 12.38
CA GLU A 26 30.37 -0.43 12.16
C GLU A 26 29.40 -0.88 13.26
N LEU A 27 29.69 -0.49 14.50
CA LEU A 27 28.82 -0.77 15.64
C LEU A 27 27.47 -0.06 15.50
N THR A 28 27.47 1.20 15.06
CA THR A 28 26.27 2.01 14.87
C THR A 28 25.42 1.44 13.72
N GLU A 29 26.03 0.99 12.63
CA GLU A 29 25.33 0.31 11.55
C GLU A 29 24.64 -0.96 12.04
N LYS A 30 25.37 -1.85 12.75
CA LYS A 30 24.81 -3.10 13.31
C LYS A 30 23.66 -2.85 14.27
N ILE A 31 23.77 -1.85 15.15
CA ILE A 31 22.70 -1.49 16.10
C ILE A 31 21.48 -0.94 15.36
N THR A 32 21.71 -0.08 14.36
CA THR A 32 20.66 0.48 13.50
C THR A 32 19.91 -0.61 12.75
N ASP A 33 20.62 -1.58 12.17
CA ASP A 33 20.02 -2.71 11.46
C ASP A 33 19.13 -3.56 12.37
N ILE A 34 19.60 -3.86 13.60
CA ILE A 34 18.81 -4.59 14.59
C ILE A 34 17.56 -3.79 14.97
N TYR A 35 17.72 -2.48 15.22
CA TYR A 35 16.61 -1.62 15.57
C TYR A 35 15.54 -1.57 14.47
N ASN A 36 15.95 -1.35 13.22
CA ASN A 36 15.08 -1.31 12.06
C ASN A 36 14.41 -2.67 11.81
N GLY A 37 15.16 -3.76 11.95
CA GLY A 37 14.62 -5.11 11.85
C GLY A 37 13.56 -5.42 12.91
N ARG A 38 13.75 -4.97 14.16
CA ARG A 38 12.71 -5.08 15.21
C ARG A 38 11.46 -4.29 14.86
N LEU A 39 11.60 -3.07 14.35
CA LEU A 39 10.46 -2.26 13.91
C LEU A 39 9.70 -2.94 12.77
N LYS A 40 10.43 -3.54 11.83
CA LYS A 40 9.86 -4.31 10.71
C LYS A 40 9.03 -5.49 11.18
N VAL A 41 9.58 -6.33 12.06
CA VAL A 41 8.83 -7.44 12.67
C VAL A 41 7.59 -6.92 13.40
N GLN A 42 7.68 -5.82 14.15
CA GLN A 42 6.51 -5.22 14.82
C GLN A 42 5.42 -4.78 13.84
N ARG A 43 5.77 -4.19 12.70
CA ARG A 43 4.80 -3.77 11.65
C ARG A 43 4.11 -4.98 11.04
N ILE A 44 4.87 -6.01 10.68
CA ILE A 44 4.32 -7.26 10.14
C ILE A 44 3.38 -7.90 11.17
N CYS A 45 3.77 -7.95 12.43
CA CYS A 45 2.94 -8.48 13.50
C CYS A 45 1.61 -7.73 13.71
N SER A 46 1.55 -6.41 13.49
CA SER A 46 0.27 -5.67 13.53
C SER A 46 -0.60 -5.99 12.33
N GLU A 47 -0.02 -6.06 11.14
CA GLU A 47 -0.76 -6.36 9.92
C GLU A 47 -1.24 -7.82 9.90
N MET A 48 -0.47 -8.77 10.45
CA MET A 48 -0.87 -10.17 10.58
C MET A 48 -2.08 -10.35 11.51
N THR A 49 -2.24 -9.51 12.53
CA THR A 49 -3.46 -9.55 13.35
C THR A 49 -4.69 -9.14 12.55
N GLU A 50 -4.58 -8.12 11.71
CA GLU A 50 -5.68 -7.71 10.82
C GLU A 50 -5.95 -8.74 9.73
N LEU A 51 -4.90 -9.35 9.14
CA LEU A 51 -5.02 -10.45 8.18
C LEU A 51 -5.78 -11.63 8.79
N ALA A 52 -5.49 -11.96 10.05
CA ALA A 52 -6.14 -13.05 10.78
C ALA A 52 -7.61 -12.75 11.11
N ASP A 53 -8.00 -11.47 11.20
CA ASP A 53 -9.36 -11.05 11.54
C ASP A 53 -10.22 -10.74 10.31
N HIS A 54 -9.65 -10.21 9.23
CA HIS A 54 -10.39 -9.65 8.09
C HIS A 54 -9.91 -10.14 6.72
N GLY A 55 -8.85 -10.96 6.65
CA GLY A 55 -8.34 -11.49 5.38
C GLY A 55 -7.44 -10.51 4.63
N ILE A 56 -7.26 -10.75 3.34
CA ILE A 56 -6.29 -10.04 2.50
C ILE A 56 -6.69 -8.58 2.25
N THR A 57 -5.70 -7.75 1.95
CA THR A 57 -5.91 -6.34 1.61
C THR A 57 -6.61 -6.19 0.25
N LEU A 58 -7.64 -5.34 0.18
CA LEU A 58 -8.30 -5.02 -1.08
C LEU A 58 -7.35 -4.28 -2.03
N PRO A 59 -7.55 -4.38 -3.35
CA PRO A 59 -6.87 -3.52 -4.32
C PRO A 59 -7.02 -2.03 -3.98
N VAL A 60 -5.98 -1.22 -4.25
CA VAL A 60 -5.91 0.21 -3.87
C VAL A 60 -7.11 1.01 -4.41
N ASN A 61 -7.61 0.66 -5.60
CA ASN A 61 -8.78 1.28 -6.22
C ASN A 61 -10.12 0.93 -5.55
N MET A 62 -10.14 -0.02 -4.61
CA MET A 62 -11.34 -0.45 -3.89
C MET A 62 -11.32 -0.08 -2.40
N GLN A 63 -10.15 0.27 -1.86
CA GLN A 63 -10.01 0.59 -0.44
C GLN A 63 -10.78 1.88 -0.08
N GLY A 64 -11.60 1.82 0.98
CA GLY A 64 -12.35 2.97 1.50
C GLY A 64 -13.58 3.37 0.67
N LEU A 65 -13.94 2.60 -0.36
CA LEU A 65 -15.21 2.75 -1.06
C LEU A 65 -16.34 2.03 -0.30
N THR A 66 -17.56 2.54 -0.43
CA THR A 66 -18.74 1.83 0.07
C THR A 66 -19.11 0.65 -0.83
N ASP A 67 -19.83 -0.33 -0.27
CA ASP A 67 -20.31 -1.49 -1.03
C ASP A 67 -21.12 -1.05 -2.27
N GLU A 68 -21.93 0.02 -2.13
CA GLU A 68 -22.70 0.63 -3.23
C GLU A 68 -21.81 1.21 -4.33
N GLN A 69 -20.74 1.93 -3.97
CA GLN A 69 -19.79 2.49 -4.94
C GLN A 69 -19.02 1.40 -5.69
N ILE A 70 -18.71 0.29 -5.01
CA ILE A 70 -18.04 -0.86 -5.62
C ILE A 70 -18.96 -1.52 -6.66
N GLU A 71 -20.25 -1.68 -6.34
CA GLU A 71 -21.26 -2.22 -7.26
C GLU A 71 -21.47 -1.31 -8.48
N ASP A 72 -21.61 0.00 -8.26
CA ASP A 72 -21.82 1.00 -9.33
C ASP A 72 -20.61 1.06 -10.29
N LEU A 73 -19.40 1.04 -9.74
CA LEU A 73 -18.15 1.02 -10.50
C LEU A 73 -17.81 -0.37 -11.06
N LYS A 74 -18.58 -1.41 -10.70
CA LYS A 74 -18.38 -2.81 -11.09
C LYS A 74 -16.96 -3.31 -10.82
N LEU A 75 -16.36 -2.84 -9.72
CA LEU A 75 -15.02 -3.25 -9.32
C LEU A 75 -15.07 -4.66 -8.76
N LYS A 76 -14.08 -5.49 -9.13
CA LYS A 76 -13.96 -6.87 -8.67
C LYS A 76 -12.59 -7.10 -8.09
N ASP A 77 -12.55 -7.80 -6.96
CA ASP A 77 -11.30 -8.24 -6.36
C ASP A 77 -10.78 -9.47 -7.11
N GLU A 78 -9.81 -9.27 -8.00
CA GLU A 78 -9.13 -10.34 -8.74
C GLU A 78 -8.26 -11.24 -7.85
N TRP A 79 -7.93 -10.79 -6.64
CA TRP A 79 -7.06 -11.50 -5.71
C TRP A 79 -7.83 -12.36 -4.71
N ALA A 80 -9.12 -12.08 -4.48
CA ALA A 80 -9.98 -12.90 -3.62
C ALA A 80 -9.98 -14.39 -4.02
N GLU A 81 -9.99 -14.70 -5.32
CA GLU A 81 -9.97 -16.09 -5.81
C GLU A 81 -8.57 -16.71 -5.84
N LYS A 82 -7.52 -15.88 -5.94
CA LYS A 82 -6.13 -16.34 -6.04
C LYS A 82 -5.52 -16.59 -4.66
N CYS A 83 -5.84 -15.74 -3.70
CA CYS A 83 -5.26 -15.73 -2.37
C CYS A 83 -6.26 -16.26 -1.33
N VAL A 84 -6.75 -17.49 -1.57
CA VAL A 84 -7.68 -18.16 -0.65
C VAL A 84 -6.89 -18.77 0.51
N PRO A 85 -7.32 -18.56 1.76
CA PRO A 85 -6.68 -19.19 2.91
C PRO A 85 -6.88 -20.71 2.92
N SER A 86 -5.88 -21.42 3.44
CA SER A 86 -5.88 -22.87 3.62
C SER A 86 -7.09 -23.33 4.45
N GLY A 87 -7.95 -24.15 3.84
CA GLY A 87 -9.15 -24.67 4.47
C GLY A 87 -10.41 -23.81 4.27
N GLY A 88 -10.34 -22.72 3.51
CA GLY A 88 -11.46 -21.82 3.24
C GLY A 88 -11.48 -20.60 4.15
N TYR A 89 -12.48 -19.75 3.94
CA TYR A 89 -12.61 -18.45 4.63
C TYR A 89 -13.93 -18.35 5.39
N VAL A 90 -13.92 -17.50 6.41
CA VAL A 90 -15.09 -17.05 7.16
C VAL A 90 -15.26 -15.57 6.89
N PHE A 91 -16.44 -15.16 6.43
CA PHE A 91 -16.69 -13.75 6.13
C PHE A 91 -16.82 -12.94 7.42
N LYS A 92 -15.91 -11.98 7.60
CA LYS A 92 -15.92 -11.00 8.68
C LYS A 92 -15.56 -9.63 8.10
N LYS A 93 -16.59 -8.80 7.91
CA LYS A 93 -16.45 -7.47 7.31
C LYS A 93 -15.42 -6.63 8.08
N ASP A 94 -14.62 -5.88 7.33
CA ASP A 94 -13.72 -4.86 7.86
C ASP A 94 -14.48 -3.54 7.93
N ASP A 95 -14.57 -2.96 9.13
CA ASP A 95 -15.26 -1.69 9.35
C ASP A 95 -14.53 -0.51 8.67
N ILE A 96 -13.23 -0.66 8.42
CA ILE A 96 -12.39 0.36 7.77
C ILE A 96 -12.47 0.26 6.24
N GLY A 97 -12.91 -0.88 5.70
CA GLY A 97 -12.99 -1.11 4.25
C GLY A 97 -11.62 -1.20 3.57
N ARG A 98 -10.58 -1.64 4.29
CA ARG A 98 -9.23 -1.85 3.76
C ARG A 98 -9.02 -3.28 3.29
N ARG A 99 -9.62 -4.25 3.99
CA ARG A 99 -9.51 -5.70 3.72
C ARG A 99 -10.81 -6.26 3.17
N ASN A 100 -10.71 -7.39 2.46
CA ASN A 100 -11.83 -7.96 1.72
C ASN A 100 -12.85 -8.72 2.59
N GLY A 101 -12.55 -8.90 3.88
CA GLY A 101 -13.39 -9.59 4.86
C GLY A 101 -13.32 -11.12 4.79
N GLN A 102 -12.48 -11.71 3.93
CA GLN A 102 -12.32 -13.16 3.82
C GLN A 102 -11.29 -13.66 4.83
N ALA A 103 -11.68 -13.70 6.11
CA ALA A 103 -10.80 -14.10 7.19
C ALA A 103 -10.49 -15.60 7.14
N PRO A 104 -9.29 -16.03 7.55
CA PRO A 104 -8.94 -17.44 7.64
C PRO A 104 -9.76 -18.18 8.71
N ASN A 105 -9.93 -19.48 8.54
CA ASN A 105 -10.59 -20.34 9.53
C ASN A 105 -9.93 -20.26 10.92
N GLU A 106 -10.69 -20.59 11.96
CA GLU A 106 -10.28 -20.48 13.36
C GLU A 106 -8.94 -21.18 13.67
N LYS A 107 -8.70 -22.37 13.09
CA LYS A 107 -7.41 -23.07 13.20
C LYS A 107 -6.24 -22.30 12.60
N MET A 108 -6.41 -21.73 11.41
CA MET A 108 -5.36 -20.96 10.72
C MET A 108 -5.15 -19.60 11.38
N LYS A 109 -6.23 -19.01 11.90
CA LYS A 109 -6.18 -17.81 12.72
C LYS A 109 -5.36 -18.02 13.99
N GLU A 110 -5.50 -19.16 14.65
CA GLU A 110 -4.64 -19.52 15.78
C GLU A 110 -3.17 -19.65 15.39
N VAL A 111 -2.86 -20.21 14.22
CA VAL A 111 -1.47 -20.30 13.73
C VAL A 111 -0.87 -18.90 13.58
N LEU A 112 -1.59 -17.96 12.94
CA LEU A 112 -1.13 -16.57 12.81
C LEU A 112 -0.98 -15.89 14.17
N LYS A 113 -1.93 -16.08 15.09
CA LYS A 113 -1.88 -15.46 16.42
C LYS A 113 -0.71 -15.99 17.26
N LYS A 114 -0.52 -17.31 17.33
CA LYS A 114 0.58 -17.95 18.08
C LYS A 114 1.94 -17.50 17.55
N THR A 115 2.14 -17.57 16.24
CA THR A 115 3.39 -17.14 15.60
C THR A 115 3.66 -15.65 15.78
N THR A 116 2.62 -14.81 15.75
CA THR A 116 2.73 -13.37 16.03
C THR A 116 3.14 -13.09 17.48
N GLU A 117 2.60 -13.83 18.45
CA GLU A 117 2.96 -13.71 19.87
C GLU A 117 4.40 -14.16 20.13
N GLU A 118 4.81 -15.27 19.52
CA GLU A 118 6.19 -15.79 19.59
C GLU A 118 7.19 -14.80 18.99
N ALA A 119 6.92 -14.29 17.78
CA ALA A 119 7.77 -13.28 17.15
C ALA A 119 7.85 -12.00 17.99
N LYS A 120 6.72 -11.51 18.53
CA LYS A 120 6.70 -10.35 19.45
C LYS A 120 7.50 -10.61 20.72
N ALA A 121 7.45 -11.82 21.28
CA ALA A 121 8.20 -12.18 22.47
C ALA A 121 9.71 -12.18 22.22
N LEU A 122 10.16 -12.67 21.06
CA LEU A 122 11.58 -12.69 20.67
C LEU A 122 12.20 -11.30 20.60
N ILE A 123 11.46 -10.30 20.11
CA ILE A 123 11.97 -8.93 19.93
C ILE A 123 11.50 -7.94 21.01
N SER A 124 10.80 -8.42 22.03
CA SER A 124 10.16 -7.57 23.03
C SER A 124 11.17 -6.72 23.79
N LYS A 125 10.76 -5.51 24.21
CA LYS A 125 11.54 -4.68 25.15
C LYS A 125 11.78 -5.41 26.48
N LYS A 126 10.94 -6.41 26.82
CA LYS A 126 11.10 -7.26 28.01
C LYS A 126 12.39 -8.10 28.00
N GLN A 127 12.94 -8.39 26.81
CA GLN A 127 14.20 -9.14 26.70
C GLN A 127 15.37 -8.39 27.34
N ALA A 128 15.36 -7.05 27.30
CA ALA A 128 16.35 -6.23 27.98
C ALA A 128 16.29 -6.37 29.51
N GLN A 129 15.10 -6.55 30.09
CA GLN A 129 14.93 -6.80 31.53
C GLN A 129 15.37 -8.22 31.92
N ALA A 130 15.20 -9.18 31.00
CA ALA A 130 15.66 -10.56 31.17
C ALA A 130 17.18 -10.72 30.95
N ASN A 131 17.91 -9.63 30.70
CA ASN A 131 19.33 -9.61 30.39
C ASN A 131 19.71 -10.45 29.15
N VAL A 132 18.81 -10.54 28.17
CA VAL A 132 19.01 -11.24 26.90
C VAL A 132 19.40 -10.24 25.81
N CYS A 133 20.53 -10.49 25.16
CA CYS A 133 21.01 -9.67 24.05
C CYS A 133 20.30 -10.04 22.75
N ILE A 134 19.89 -9.02 21.98
CA ILE A 134 19.25 -9.20 20.69
C ILE A 134 20.32 -9.23 19.60
N THR A 135 20.29 -10.27 18.79
CA THR A 135 21.18 -10.41 17.62
C THR A 135 20.40 -10.33 16.32
N MET A 136 21.08 -10.04 15.21
CA MET A 136 20.47 -10.08 13.88
C MET A 136 19.93 -11.47 13.51
N GLY A 137 20.49 -12.55 14.07
CA GLY A 137 19.97 -13.91 13.91
C GLY A 137 18.54 -14.01 14.44
N MET A 138 18.30 -13.57 15.68
CA MET A 138 16.97 -13.62 16.29
C MET A 138 15.91 -12.82 15.50
N VAL A 139 16.32 -11.69 14.91
CA VAL A 139 15.43 -10.88 14.07
C VAL A 139 15.09 -11.61 12.78
N LYS A 140 16.07 -12.24 12.13
CA LYS A 140 15.85 -13.06 10.93
C LYS A 140 14.97 -14.27 11.23
N ASP A 141 15.23 -14.96 12.33
CA ASP A 141 14.42 -16.10 12.78
C ASP A 141 12.95 -15.69 13.01
N ALA A 142 12.73 -14.53 13.64
CA ALA A 142 11.37 -14.00 13.82
C ALA A 142 10.71 -13.66 12.48
N LEU A 143 11.43 -13.09 11.50
CA LEU A 143 10.90 -12.82 10.16
C LEU A 143 10.56 -14.12 9.41
N ASP A 144 11.42 -15.13 9.49
CA ASP A 144 11.22 -16.40 8.81
C ASP A 144 10.07 -17.21 9.43
N GLN A 145 9.86 -17.13 10.75
CA GLN A 145 8.67 -17.66 11.42
C GLN A 145 7.38 -17.02 10.88
N LEU A 146 7.36 -15.70 10.74
CA LEU A 146 6.20 -14.98 10.22
C LEU A 146 5.95 -15.32 8.74
N ARG A 147 7.00 -15.44 7.92
CA ARG A 147 6.89 -15.90 6.52
C ARG A 147 6.33 -17.32 6.43
N GLY A 148 6.84 -18.24 7.25
CA GLY A 148 6.35 -19.60 7.31
C GLY A 148 4.87 -19.67 7.70
N ALA A 149 4.45 -18.87 8.68
CA ALA A 149 3.05 -18.77 9.09
C ALA A 149 2.15 -18.29 7.95
N VAL A 150 2.58 -17.24 7.23
CA VAL A 150 1.85 -16.73 6.06
C VAL A 150 1.78 -17.78 4.95
N MET A 151 2.85 -18.53 4.70
CA MET A 151 2.85 -19.58 3.67
C MET A 151 1.93 -20.76 4.02
N ILE A 152 1.78 -21.09 5.30
CA ILE A 152 0.86 -22.14 5.76
C ILE A 152 -0.60 -21.69 5.56
N VAL A 153 -0.91 -20.44 5.92
CA VAL A 153 -2.28 -19.92 5.83
C VAL A 153 -2.63 -19.51 4.41
N TYR A 154 -1.70 -18.96 3.64
CA TYR A 154 -1.88 -18.49 2.26
C TYR A 154 -0.80 -19.14 1.37
N PRO A 155 -1.02 -20.39 0.91
CA PRO A 155 -0.02 -21.14 0.15
C PRO A 155 0.27 -20.53 -1.23
N MET A 156 -0.70 -19.80 -1.80
CA MET A 156 -0.55 -19.06 -3.05
C MET A 156 0.08 -17.66 -2.85
N GLY A 157 0.47 -17.34 -1.61
CA GLY A 157 1.01 -16.06 -1.22
C GLY A 157 -0.06 -14.98 -1.02
N LEU A 158 0.39 -13.81 -0.61
CA LEU A 158 -0.43 -12.62 -0.44
C LEU A 158 -0.38 -11.74 -1.71
N PRO A 159 -1.39 -10.87 -1.92
CA PRO A 159 -1.37 -9.90 -3.01
C PRO A 159 -0.12 -8.99 -2.97
N PRO A 160 0.39 -8.52 -4.12
CA PRO A 160 1.58 -7.68 -4.19
C PRO A 160 1.43 -6.34 -3.47
N HIS A 161 0.21 -5.81 -3.40
CA HIS A 161 -0.12 -4.58 -2.68
C HIS A 161 -0.40 -4.81 -1.19
N ASP A 162 -0.32 -6.06 -0.70
CA ASP A 162 -0.53 -6.32 0.72
C ASP A 162 0.69 -5.85 1.54
N PRO A 163 0.49 -5.07 2.63
CA PRO A 163 1.57 -4.55 3.46
C PRO A 163 2.53 -5.62 3.96
N ILE A 164 2.03 -6.81 4.30
CA ILE A 164 2.87 -7.90 4.82
C ILE A 164 3.85 -8.36 3.74
N ARG A 165 3.38 -8.45 2.49
CA ARG A 165 4.22 -8.85 1.37
C ARG A 165 5.22 -7.76 1.00
N MET A 166 4.78 -6.51 0.94
CA MET A 166 5.67 -5.38 0.67
C MET A 166 6.80 -5.31 1.68
N GLU A 167 6.49 -5.50 2.97
CA GLU A 167 7.50 -5.60 4.03
C GLU A 167 8.44 -6.79 3.80
N PHE A 168 7.96 -7.98 3.47
CA PHE A 168 8.86 -9.10 3.21
C PHE A 168 9.79 -8.90 2.01
N GLU A 169 9.36 -8.14 1.01
CA GLU A 169 10.11 -7.84 -0.23
C GLU A 169 11.01 -6.59 -0.10
N GLY A 170 10.85 -5.77 0.94
CA GLY A 170 11.69 -4.58 1.14
C GLY A 170 11.28 -3.39 0.27
N ILE A 171 10.06 -3.40 -0.25
CA ILE A 171 9.49 -2.36 -1.14
C ILE A 171 8.49 -1.46 -0.40
N GLU A 172 8.43 -1.56 0.92
CA GLU A 172 7.55 -0.75 1.74
C GLU A 172 7.85 0.76 1.59
N ASP A 173 6.82 1.56 1.31
CA ASP A 173 6.92 3.02 1.41
C ASP A 173 6.63 3.45 2.85
N LEU A 174 7.69 3.83 3.57
CA LEU A 174 7.59 4.33 4.94
C LEU A 174 7.44 5.86 4.99
N SER A 175 7.42 6.55 3.84
CA SER A 175 7.29 8.00 3.78
C SER A 175 5.96 8.46 4.40
N GLY A 176 5.99 9.55 5.18
CA GLY A 176 4.80 10.08 5.85
C GLY A 176 4.27 9.28 7.05
N THR A 177 4.77 8.07 7.33
CA THR A 177 4.39 7.33 8.55
C THR A 177 5.20 7.77 9.77
N GLN A 178 4.60 7.74 10.98
CA GLN A 178 5.31 8.04 12.23
C GLN A 178 6.57 7.17 12.42
N LYS A 179 6.66 6.03 11.74
CA LYS A 179 7.79 5.09 11.79
C LYS A 179 8.88 5.36 10.75
N GLY A 180 8.60 6.17 9.71
CA GLY A 180 9.59 6.71 8.78
C GLY A 180 10.15 8.08 9.19
N GLN A 181 9.63 8.66 10.27
CA GLN A 181 10.12 9.94 10.79
C GLN A 181 11.41 9.74 11.61
N GLY A 182 12.54 10.09 11.00
CA GLY A 182 13.67 10.68 11.71
C GLY A 182 13.31 12.07 12.25
N ALA A 183 14.30 12.94 12.52
CA ALA A 183 14.08 14.33 12.96
C ALA A 183 12.88 14.97 12.22
N PRO A 184 12.00 15.71 12.93
CA PRO A 184 10.64 16.00 12.49
C PRO A 184 10.62 16.48 11.04
N ALA A 185 9.83 15.78 10.23
CA ALA A 185 9.60 16.17 8.85
C ALA A 185 9.06 17.61 8.85
N ARG A 186 9.63 18.46 7.98
CA ARG A 186 9.04 19.77 7.69
C ARG A 186 7.57 19.55 7.35
N GLU A 187 6.71 20.37 7.96
CA GLU A 187 5.28 20.32 7.70
C GLU A 187 5.02 20.32 6.19
N PRO A 188 4.12 19.45 5.70
CA PRO A 188 3.77 19.46 4.30
C PRO A 188 3.27 20.87 3.94
N VAL A 189 3.80 21.42 2.86
CA VAL A 189 3.51 22.80 2.41
C VAL A 189 2.02 23.01 2.09
N ILE A 190 1.27 21.91 1.96
CA ILE A 190 -0.12 21.87 1.53
C ILE A 190 -0.93 21.15 2.61
N SER A 191 -2.04 21.76 3.02
CA SER A 191 -2.97 21.18 4.00
C SER A 191 -3.74 19.97 3.44
N ASN A 192 -4.27 19.12 4.33
CA ASN A 192 -5.05 17.94 3.91
C ASN A 192 -6.32 18.30 3.11
N GLU A 193 -6.89 19.47 3.35
CA GLU A 193 -8.07 19.95 2.62
C GLU A 193 -7.68 20.37 1.20
N GLU A 194 -6.60 21.14 1.05
CA GLU A 194 -6.06 21.56 -0.25
C GLU A 194 -5.57 20.36 -1.10
N GLN A 195 -5.04 19.32 -0.46
CA GLN A 195 -4.63 18.09 -1.15
C GLN A 195 -5.84 17.35 -1.75
N LYS A 196 -6.96 17.29 -1.03
CA LYS A 196 -8.21 16.69 -1.52
C LYS A 196 -8.80 17.52 -2.67
N GLU A 197 -8.79 18.84 -2.55
CA GLU A 197 -9.24 19.73 -3.62
C GLU A 197 -8.38 19.59 -4.89
N MET A 198 -7.06 19.49 -4.74
CA MET A 198 -6.16 19.20 -5.85
C MET A 198 -6.49 17.86 -6.52
N MET A 199 -6.67 16.79 -5.74
CA MET A 199 -6.98 15.47 -6.27
C MET A 199 -8.32 15.46 -7.04
N LEU A 200 -9.34 16.14 -6.52
CA LEU A 200 -10.63 16.34 -7.20
C LEU A 200 -10.48 17.16 -8.48
N HIS A 201 -9.64 18.19 -8.47
CA HIS A 201 -9.37 19.00 -9.65
C HIS A 201 -8.66 18.19 -10.75
N TYR A 202 -7.65 17.38 -10.39
CA TYR A 202 -6.98 16.49 -11.36
C TYR A 202 -7.93 15.46 -11.95
N TYR A 203 -8.80 14.88 -11.12
CA TYR A 203 -9.80 13.92 -11.59
C TYR A 203 -10.79 14.55 -12.58
N ARG A 204 -11.40 15.71 -12.24
CA ARG A 204 -12.28 16.45 -13.16
C ARG A 204 -11.57 16.80 -14.46
N ARG A 205 -10.32 17.25 -14.38
CA ARG A 205 -9.54 17.61 -15.56
C ARG A 205 -9.23 16.40 -16.44
N GLN A 206 -8.99 15.23 -15.85
CA GLN A 206 -8.84 13.98 -16.61
C GLN A 206 -10.14 13.58 -17.31
N GLU A 207 -11.29 13.72 -16.65
CA GLU A 207 -12.58 13.46 -17.29
C GLU A 207 -12.88 14.43 -18.43
N GLU A 208 -12.56 15.71 -18.26
CA GLU A 208 -12.70 16.74 -19.32
C GLU A 208 -11.78 16.45 -20.50
N LEU A 209 -10.51 16.12 -20.26
CA LEU A 209 -9.57 15.75 -21.33
C LEU A 209 -10.03 14.50 -22.08
N LYS A 210 -10.57 13.52 -21.36
CA LYS A 210 -11.12 12.30 -21.97
C LYS A 210 -12.36 12.57 -22.82
N LYS A 211 -13.21 13.53 -22.42
CA LYS A 211 -14.33 14.00 -23.24
C LYS A 211 -13.83 14.71 -24.49
N LEU A 212 -12.85 15.59 -24.36
CA LEU A 212 -12.23 16.31 -25.48
C LEU A 212 -11.52 15.38 -26.48
N GLU A 213 -10.87 14.30 -26.02
CA GLU A 213 -10.30 13.28 -26.90
C GLU A 213 -11.36 12.48 -27.67
N GLY A 214 -12.57 12.33 -27.10
CA GLY A 214 -13.71 11.66 -27.73
C GLY A 214 -14.40 12.53 -28.79
N ASP A 215 -14.32 13.85 -28.66
CA ASP A 215 -14.85 14.80 -29.64
C ASP A 215 -13.91 14.89 -30.85
N GLN A 216 -14.06 13.94 -31.79
CA GLN A 216 -13.54 14.10 -33.15
C GLN A 216 -14.40 15.15 -33.88
N ASP A 217 -14.13 16.42 -33.57
CA ASP A 217 -14.88 17.56 -34.11
C ASP A 217 -14.51 17.81 -35.57
N ASP A 218 -15.05 16.97 -36.47
CA ASP A 218 -14.99 17.13 -37.93
C ASP A 218 -15.78 18.38 -38.42
N SER A 219 -16.32 19.21 -37.51
CA SER A 219 -16.98 20.48 -37.87
C SER A 219 -16.07 21.43 -38.64
N CYS A 220 -14.75 21.34 -38.44
CA CYS A 220 -13.75 22.06 -39.23
C CYS A 220 -13.84 21.73 -40.73
N PHE A 221 -14.06 20.46 -41.09
CA PHE A 221 -14.02 19.98 -42.48
C PHE A 221 -15.30 20.26 -43.29
N ASN A 222 -16.45 20.44 -42.62
CA ASN A 222 -17.74 20.72 -43.27
C ASN A 222 -18.18 22.19 -43.17
N SER A 223 -17.33 23.05 -42.63
CA SER A 223 -17.61 24.47 -42.44
C SER A 223 -17.60 25.25 -43.76
N GLU A 224 -18.44 26.29 -43.85
CA GLU A 224 -18.49 27.16 -45.04
C GLU A 224 -17.17 27.91 -45.30
N TRP A 225 -16.33 28.09 -44.26
CA TRP A 225 -15.02 28.73 -44.39
C TRP A 225 -13.97 27.81 -45.03
N ALA A 226 -14.13 26.49 -44.94
CA ALA A 226 -13.24 25.50 -45.55
C ALA A 226 -13.54 25.26 -47.05
N ASP A 227 -14.63 25.82 -47.60
CA ASP A 227 -14.98 25.71 -49.02
C ASP A 227 -14.11 26.64 -49.89
N SER A 228 -13.03 26.09 -50.45
CA SER A 228 -12.15 26.78 -51.40
C SER A 228 -12.84 27.39 -52.63
N ARG A 229 -14.09 27.00 -52.93
CA ARG A 229 -14.87 27.49 -54.07
C ARG A 229 -15.89 28.57 -53.68
N ALA A 230 -16.02 28.90 -52.39
CA ALA A 230 -16.99 29.89 -51.90
C ALA A 230 -16.82 31.26 -52.56
N LEU A 231 -15.56 31.75 -52.67
CA LEU A 231 -15.26 33.04 -53.28
C LEU A 231 -15.64 33.07 -54.78
N LYS A 232 -15.38 31.96 -55.49
CA LYS A 232 -15.72 31.83 -56.92
C LYS A 232 -17.24 31.87 -57.15
N ARG A 233 -18.02 31.21 -56.29
CA ARG A 233 -19.49 31.26 -56.35
C ARG A 233 -20.02 32.67 -56.09
N GLN A 234 -19.41 33.41 -55.17
CA GLN A 234 -19.76 34.80 -54.87
C GLN A 234 -19.51 35.73 -56.06
N PHE A 235 -18.37 35.59 -56.75
CA PHE A 235 -18.05 36.39 -57.93
C PHE A 235 -18.89 36.05 -59.17
N GLN A 236 -19.33 34.80 -59.31
CA GLN A 236 -20.16 34.37 -60.45
C GLN A 236 -21.66 34.67 -60.24
N GLY A 237 -22.05 35.27 -59.11
CA GLY A 237 -23.44 35.64 -58.82
C GLY A 237 -24.39 34.47 -58.63
N VAL A 238 -23.88 33.24 -58.58
CA VAL A 238 -24.68 32.02 -58.50
C VAL A 238 -24.98 31.72 -57.03
N LYS A 239 -26.07 32.30 -56.53
CA LYS A 239 -26.65 31.96 -55.22
C LYS A 239 -27.88 31.06 -55.43
N ASN A 240 -28.05 30.04 -54.58
CA ASN A 240 -29.23 29.16 -54.51
C ASN A 240 -29.47 28.21 -55.70
N ILE A 241 -28.49 27.37 -56.07
CA ILE A 241 -28.77 26.22 -56.95
C ILE A 241 -29.50 25.14 -56.14
N LYS A 242 -30.82 25.03 -56.32
CA LYS A 242 -31.60 23.86 -55.89
C LYS A 242 -31.72 22.89 -57.06
N TRP A 243 -31.02 21.76 -56.97
CA TRP A 243 -31.24 20.64 -57.88
C TRP A 243 -32.53 19.91 -57.46
N ARG A 244 -33.45 19.69 -58.42
CA ARG A 244 -34.54 18.72 -58.28
C ARG A 244 -34.24 17.52 -59.19
N PRO A 245 -34.29 16.28 -58.70
CA PRO A 245 -34.19 15.11 -59.56
C PRO A 245 -35.47 14.98 -60.37
N GLY A 246 -35.32 14.74 -61.67
CA GLY A 246 -36.34 14.06 -62.49
C GLY A 246 -36.11 12.56 -62.43
#